data_AF-A0A3C0SM00-F1
#
_entry.id   AF-A0A3C0SM00-F1
#
_cell.length_a   1.000
_cell.length_b   1.000
_cell.length_c   1.000
_cell.angle_alpha   90.00
_cell.angle_beta   90.00
_cell.angle_gamma   90.00
#
_symmetry.space_group_name_H-M   'P 1'
#
loop_
_entity.id
_entity.type
_entity.pdbx_description
1 polymer ?
#
loop_
_entity_poly.entity_id
_entity_poly.type
_entity_poly.pdbx_seq_one_letter_code
_entity_poly.pdbx_strand_id
1 'polypeptide(L)'
;LFQWQINDSIDGRIQLTPCFIKPLIAGLCMGIITFFSYKIFNGIFGLIFSGYILNLLASVVSIALSAGAYGIVLLLIGGVKKSDLNSLPNKITKLIPKKIYRKLK
;
A
#
# COMPACT_ATOMS: atom_id res chain seq x y z
N LEU A 1 7.21 -14.90 14.83
CA LEU A 1 8.64 -14.95 15.24
C LEU A 1 8.97 -13.70 16.03
N PHE A 2 9.29 -13.83 17.31
CA PHE A 2 9.66 -12.68 18.13
C PHE A 2 11.11 -12.25 17.84
N GLN A 3 11.39 -10.94 17.92
CA GLN A 3 12.72 -10.34 17.67
C GLN A 3 13.86 -11.05 18.43
N TRP A 4 13.57 -11.55 19.64
CA TRP A 4 14.52 -12.27 20.48
C TRP A 4 15.01 -13.58 19.85
N GLN A 5 14.12 -14.36 19.21
CA GLN A 5 14.50 -15.63 18.56
C GLN A 5 15.38 -15.42 17.31
N ILE A 6 15.14 -14.35 16.55
CA ILE A 6 15.91 -14.05 15.34
C ILE A 6 17.32 -13.57 15.71
N ASN A 7 17.43 -12.79 16.79
CA ASN A 7 18.70 -12.27 17.28
C ASN A 7 19.60 -13.35 17.90
N ASP A 8 19.03 -14.50 18.26
CA ASP A 8 19.75 -15.65 18.80
C ASP A 8 20.33 -16.53 17.68
N SER A 9 19.71 -16.51 16.49
CA SER A 9 20.14 -17.29 15.31
C SER A 9 21.10 -16.54 14.38
N ILE A 10 21.28 -15.23 14.56
CA ILE A 10 22.16 -14.39 13.73
C ILE A 10 23.04 -13.54 14.66
N ASP A 11 24.35 -13.57 14.43
CA ASP A 11 25.42 -12.85 15.18
C ASP A 11 25.30 -11.30 15.16
N GLY A 12 24.20 -10.75 14.65
CA GLY A 12 23.98 -9.33 14.43
C GLY A 12 22.64 -8.84 14.97
N ARG A 13 22.65 -7.67 15.63
CA ARG A 13 21.46 -7.00 16.17
C ARG A 13 20.58 -6.42 15.05
N ILE A 14 19.57 -7.17 14.61
CA ILE A 14 18.63 -6.72 13.57
C ILE A 14 17.46 -5.94 14.20
N GLN A 15 17.38 -4.64 13.94
CA GLN A 15 16.27 -3.80 14.37
C GLN A 15 15.08 -3.96 13.41
N LEU A 16 14.09 -4.80 13.76
CA LEU A 16 12.89 -5.03 12.92
C LEU A 16 11.76 -4.03 13.22
N THR A 17 11.80 -3.36 14.37
CA THR A 17 10.84 -2.32 14.77
C THR A 17 10.65 -1.23 13.71
N PRO A 18 11.72 -0.60 13.17
CA PRO A 18 11.57 0.41 12.11
C PRO A 18 11.10 -0.19 10.77
N CYS A 19 11.24 -1.50 10.57
CA CYS A 19 10.77 -2.18 9.36
C CYS A 19 9.24 -2.36 9.36
N PHE A 20 8.63 -2.66 10.51
CA PHE A 20 7.18 -2.91 10.59
C PHE A 20 6.34 -1.64 10.74
N ILE A 21 6.87 -0.57 11.36
CA ILE A 21 6.14 0.69 11.54
C ILE A 21 5.75 1.33 10.20
N LYS A 22 6.63 1.28 9.19
CA LYS A 22 6.38 1.93 7.89
C LYS A 22 5.19 1.29 7.14
N PRO A 23 5.11 -0.05 6.98
CA PRO A 23 3.92 -0.72 6.47
C PRO A 23 2.66 -0.44 7.29
N LEU A 24 2.79 -0.33 8.62
CA LEU A 24 1.65 -0.09 9.51
C LEU A 24 1.01 1.28 9.23
N ILE A 25 1.83 2.34 9.12
CA ILE A 25 1.36 3.69 8.76
C ILE A 25 0.75 3.68 7.35
N ALA A 26 1.39 3.01 6.39
CA ALA A 26 0.85 2.88 5.04
C ALA A 26 -0.51 2.16 5.01
N GLY A 27 -0.68 1.13 5.84
CA GLY A 27 -1.94 0.40 6.00
C GLY A 27 -3.06 1.23 6.63
N LEU A 28 -2.74 2.07 7.62
CA LEU A 28 -3.70 3.02 8.19
C LEU A 28 -4.16 4.04 7.15
N CYS A 29 -3.23 4.62 6.38
CA CYS A 29 -3.58 5.52 5.27
C CYS A 29 -4.45 4.81 4.23
N MET A 30 -4.13 3.56 3.87
CA MET A 30 -4.93 2.75 2.96
C MET A 30 -6.37 2.57 3.48
N GLY A 31 -6.55 2.27 4.76
CA GLY A 31 -7.87 2.11 5.37
C GLY A 31 -8.72 3.38 5.28
N ILE A 32 -8.12 4.54 5.57
CA ILE A 32 -8.79 5.85 5.42
C ILE A 32 -9.20 6.09 3.97
N ILE A 33 -8.28 5.89 3.02
CA ILE A 33 -8.54 6.08 1.60
C ILE A 33 -9.66 5.13 1.12
N THR A 34 -9.63 3.86 1.54
CA THR A 34 -10.65 2.87 1.19
C THR A 34 -12.03 3.30 1.65
N PHE A 35 -12.15 3.78 2.90
CA PHE A 35 -13.42 4.22 3.46
C PHE A 35 -14.01 5.41 2.68
N PHE A 36 -13.20 6.42 2.39
CA PHE A 36 -13.63 7.59 1.63
C PHE A 36 -13.96 7.23 0.18
N SER A 37 -13.11 6.46 -0.49
CA SER A 37 -13.36 5.99 -1.85
C SER A 37 -14.65 5.18 -1.92
N TYR A 38 -14.88 4.25 -1.00
CA TYR A 38 -16.10 3.46 -0.99
C TYR A 38 -17.33 4.33 -0.87
N LYS A 39 -17.36 5.30 0.07
CA LYS A 39 -18.50 6.22 0.20
C LYS A 39 -18.77 7.01 -1.08
N ILE A 40 -17.72 7.53 -1.72
CA ILE A 40 -17.84 8.32 -2.95
C ILE A 40 -18.38 7.44 -4.09
N PHE A 41 -17.75 6.30 -4.33
CA PHE A 41 -18.15 5.40 -5.43
C PHE A 41 -19.52 4.78 -5.19
N ASN A 42 -19.84 4.40 -3.96
CA ASN A 42 -21.17 3.90 -3.61
C ASN A 42 -22.26 4.96 -3.84
N GLY A 43 -21.98 6.23 -3.53
CA GLY A 43 -22.89 7.34 -3.80
C GLY A 43 -23.08 7.59 -5.30
N ILE A 44 -21.99 7.57 -6.08
CA ILE A 44 -22.05 7.78 -7.54
C ILE A 44 -22.74 6.60 -8.23
N PHE A 45 -22.34 5.37 -7.92
CA PHE A 45 -22.96 4.17 -8.51
C PHE A 45 -24.41 3.99 -8.05
N GLY A 46 -24.78 4.51 -6.87
CA GLY A 46 -26.16 4.54 -6.35
C GLY A 46 -27.15 5.28 -7.21
N LEU A 47 -26.68 6.15 -8.09
CA LEU A 47 -27.54 6.86 -9.04
C LEU A 47 -27.92 6.01 -10.26
N ILE A 48 -27.16 4.95 -10.56
CA ILE A 48 -27.28 4.17 -11.81
C ILE A 48 -27.65 2.71 -11.50
N PHE A 49 -27.08 2.14 -10.44
CA PHE A 49 -27.23 0.74 -10.07
C PHE A 49 -27.87 0.63 -8.68
N SER A 50 -28.58 -0.46 -8.41
CA SER A 50 -29.16 -0.75 -7.10
C SER A 50 -28.84 -2.17 -6.64
N GLY A 51 -28.82 -2.37 -5.33
CA GLY A 51 -28.61 -3.68 -4.72
C GLY A 51 -27.16 -4.18 -4.75
N TYR A 52 -26.99 -5.50 -4.81
CA TYR A 52 -25.70 -6.17 -4.60
C TYR A 52 -24.61 -5.78 -5.62
N ILE A 53 -24.99 -5.56 -6.89
CA ILE A 53 -24.07 -5.18 -7.96
C ILE A 53 -23.34 -3.87 -7.66
N LEU A 54 -24.04 -2.92 -7.02
CA LEU A 54 -23.47 -1.62 -6.68
C LEU A 54 -22.37 -1.75 -5.63
N ASN A 55 -22.65 -2.45 -4.53
CA ASN A 55 -21.70 -2.61 -3.44
C ASN A 55 -20.45 -3.35 -3.93
N LEU A 56 -20.64 -4.35 -4.82
CA LEU A 56 -19.54 -5.09 -5.43
C LEU A 56 -18.65 -4.18 -6.28
N LEU A 57 -19.23 -3.41 -7.21
CA LEU A 57 -18.49 -2.48 -8.07
C LEU A 57 -17.78 -1.40 -7.27
N ALA A 58 -18.47 -0.78 -6.31
CA ALA A 58 -17.91 0.24 -5.44
C ALA A 58 -16.73 -0.32 -4.61
N SER A 59 -16.86 -1.55 -4.08
CA SER A 59 -15.79 -2.21 -3.32
C SER A 59 -14.58 -2.52 -4.20
N VAL A 60 -14.78 -3.11 -5.38
CA VAL A 60 -13.69 -3.48 -6.29
C VAL A 60 -12.88 -2.26 -6.72
N VAL A 61 -13.55 -1.18 -7.11
CA VAL A 61 -12.87 0.07 -7.51
C VAL A 61 -12.14 0.68 -6.31
N SER A 62 -12.74 0.68 -5.13
CA SER A 62 -12.13 1.23 -3.92
C SER A 62 -10.89 0.45 -3.48
N ILE A 63 -10.92 -0.88 -3.55
CA ILE A 63 -9.77 -1.74 -3.25
C ILE A 63 -8.64 -1.47 -4.25
N ALA A 64 -8.95 -1.43 -5.55
CA ALA A 64 -7.95 -1.17 -6.58
C ALA A 64 -7.27 0.21 -6.39
N LEU A 65 -8.05 1.24 -6.11
CA LEU A 65 -7.54 2.59 -5.86
C LEU A 65 -6.66 2.62 -4.60
N SER A 66 -7.12 1.99 -3.52
CA SER A 66 -6.45 2.02 -2.22
C SER A 66 -5.19 1.16 -2.20
N ALA A 67 -5.15 0.06 -2.96
CA ALA A 67 -3.94 -0.72 -3.16
C ALA A 67 -2.85 0.10 -3.86
N GLY A 68 -3.22 0.89 -4.88
CA GLY A 68 -2.30 1.83 -5.51
C GLY A 68 -1.81 2.90 -4.53
N ALA A 69 -2.72 3.47 -3.73
CA ALA A 69 -2.37 4.45 -2.72
C ALA A 69 -1.43 3.89 -1.63
N TYR A 70 -1.67 2.65 -1.18
CA TYR A 70 -0.79 1.95 -0.24
C TYR A 70 0.65 1.88 -0.77
N GLY A 71 0.81 1.42 -2.02
CA GLY A 71 2.11 1.36 -2.67
C GLY A 71 2.78 2.74 -2.74
N ILE A 72 2.04 3.78 -3.12
CA ILE A 72 2.55 5.16 -3.17
C ILE A 72 2.99 5.65 -1.78
N VAL A 73 2.18 5.45 -0.75
CA VAL A 73 2.50 5.86 0.63
C VAL A 73 3.73 5.12 1.15
N LEU A 74 3.83 3.82 0.87
CA LEU A 74 4.99 3.01 1.25
C LEU A 74 6.28 3.51 0.60
N LEU A 75 6.21 3.91 -0.68
CA LEU A 75 7.33 4.53 -1.41
C LEU A 75 7.69 5.91 -0.85
N LEU A 76 6.70 6.73 -0.49
CA LEU A 76 6.92 8.06 0.09
C LEU A 76 7.56 8.01 1.48
N ILE A 77 7.17 7.05 2.32
CA ILE A 77 7.75 6.82 3.65
C ILE A 77 9.17 6.21 3.55
N GLY A 78 9.62 5.82 2.35
CA GLY A 78 10.88 5.13 2.13
C GLY A 78 10.89 3.76 2.80
N GLY A 79 9.74 3.09 2.82
CA GLY A 79 9.62 1.70 3.24
C GLY A 79 10.23 0.72 2.22
N VAL A 80 10.43 1.19 0.98
CA VAL A 80 11.00 0.40 -0.12
C VAL A 80 12.18 1.17 -0.71
N LYS A 81 13.33 0.52 -0.90
CA LYS A 81 14.48 1.12 -1.58
C LYS A 81 14.37 0.95 -3.09
N LYS A 82 15.12 1.76 -3.82
CA LYS A 82 15.20 1.68 -5.29
C LYS A 82 15.72 0.32 -5.78
N SER A 83 16.59 -0.33 -5.01
CA SER A 83 17.07 -1.70 -5.27
C SER A 83 15.95 -2.74 -5.18
N ASP A 84 15.05 -2.59 -4.21
CA ASP A 84 13.90 -3.50 -4.02
C ASP A 84 12.92 -3.37 -5.19
N LEU A 85 12.76 -2.14 -5.68
CA LEU A 85 11.94 -1.84 -6.86
C LEU A 85 12.51 -2.42 -8.16
N ASN A 86 13.83 -2.42 -8.33
CA ASN A 86 14.46 -3.03 -9.51
C ASN A 86 14.29 -4.56 -9.56
N SER A 87 13.94 -5.19 -8.43
CA SER A 87 13.62 -6.61 -8.37
C SER A 87 12.18 -6.92 -8.80
N LEU A 88 11.33 -5.90 -8.93
CA LEU A 88 9.96 -6.04 -9.43
C LEU A 88 9.93 -6.04 -10.97
N PRO A 89 9.01 -6.80 -11.59
CA PRO A 89 8.87 -6.82 -13.04
C PRO A 89 8.55 -5.43 -13.59
N ASN A 90 9.17 -5.09 -14.74
CA ASN A 90 9.14 -3.76 -15.37
C ASN A 90 7.73 -3.16 -15.60
N LYS A 91 6.69 -3.99 -15.64
CA LYS A 91 5.30 -3.54 -15.76
C LYS A 91 4.81 -2.80 -14.52
N ILE A 92 5.23 -3.24 -13.32
CA ILE A 92 4.79 -2.67 -12.04
C ILE A 92 5.58 -1.39 -11.74
N THR A 93 6.89 -1.39 -12.00
CA THR A 93 7.75 -0.21 -11.82
C THR A 93 7.38 0.95 -12.76
N LYS A 94 6.82 0.67 -13.95
CA LYS A 94 6.28 1.71 -14.85
C LYS A 94 5.04 2.42 -14.31
N LEU A 95 4.26 1.78 -13.44
CA LEU A 95 3.09 2.40 -12.81
C LEU A 95 3.46 3.47 -11.78
N ILE A 96 4.72 3.47 -11.33
CA ILE A 96 5.20 4.37 -10.29
C ILE A 96 5.45 5.76 -10.88
N PRO A 97 4.91 6.83 -10.28
CA PRO A 97 5.14 8.19 -10.76
C PRO A 97 6.63 8.54 -10.75
N LYS A 98 7.15 9.06 -11.88
CA LYS A 98 8.56 9.49 -12.02
C LYS A 98 9.01 10.48 -10.93
N LYS A 99 8.08 11.30 -10.40
CA LYS A 99 8.35 12.24 -9.29
C LYS A 99 8.76 11.52 -7.99
N ILE A 100 8.13 10.39 -7.69
CA ILE A 100 8.43 9.58 -6.51
C ILE A 100 9.73 8.79 -6.74
N TYR A 101 9.90 8.24 -7.95
CA TYR A 101 11.10 7.51 -8.33
C TYR A 101 12.41 8.32 -8.22
N ARG A 102 12.35 9.65 -8.44
CA ARG A 102 13.50 10.56 -8.24
C ARG A 102 13.82 10.85 -6.77
N LYS A 103 12.87 10.69 -5.86
CA LYS A 103 13.08 10.91 -4.41
C LYS A 103 13.57 9.67 -3.68
N LEU A 104 13.49 8.50 -4.31
CA LEU A 104 14.01 7.25 -3.77
C LEU A 104 15.54 7.24 -3.83
N LYS A 105 16.17 7.08 -2.66
CA LYS A 105 17.61 6.83 -2.53
C LYS A 105 17.95 5.39 -2.89
#